data_AF-A0A521K4Q5-F1
#
_entry.id   AF-A0A521K4Q5-F1
#
_cell.length_a   1.000
_cell.length_b   1.000
_cell.length_c   1.000
_cell.angle_alpha   90.00
_cell.angle_beta   90.00
_cell.angle_gamma   90.00
#
_symmetry.space_group_name_H-M   'P 1'
#
loop_
_entity.id
_entity.type
_entity.pdbx_description
1 polymer ?
#
loop_
_entity_poly.entity_id
_entity_poly.type
_entity_poly.pdbx_seq_one_letter_code
_entity_poly.pdbx_strand_id
1 'polypeptide(L)'
;MNHEQDRTAGPSNQESTSPEPGPYEEGKRAGAHPLAVVIGIIFGLWLLMWLYIPSSKQKPAVAPEPTPASVMEEPDAAPVMFTVKTSIPEINAVGIVVPPQATESQIVGLLKRLRDARLANQLSAMLPATSPGHKLGDHAIANIYIFSDAQYARPAAIGVLARGAHAPGELYPQAVPFETAMEEVRGHYRIDLNDTGHPDQASLGFADESGVHSKTFRQLF
;
A
#
# COMPACT_ATOMS: atom_id res chain seq x y z
N MET A 1 1.03 5.36 -88.41
CA MET A 1 -0.31 5.40 -89.01
C MET A 1 -0.98 4.05 -88.76
N ASN A 2 -1.81 3.97 -87.73
CA ASN A 2 -2.85 2.97 -87.53
C ASN A 2 -3.93 3.65 -86.66
N HIS A 3 -5.18 3.42 -87.05
CA HIS A 3 -6.32 4.33 -86.95
C HIS A 3 -6.97 4.52 -85.56
N GLU A 4 -7.33 5.78 -85.30
CA GLU A 4 -8.46 6.30 -84.49
C GLU A 4 -9.78 5.50 -84.68
N GLN A 5 -10.54 5.15 -83.63
CA GLN A 5 -11.60 5.96 -82.94
C GLN A 5 -12.60 6.61 -83.90
N ASP A 6 -13.90 6.78 -83.63
CA ASP A 6 -14.90 6.36 -82.65
C ASP A 6 -16.24 6.98 -83.16
N ARG A 7 -17.38 6.38 -82.77
CA ARG A 7 -18.78 6.89 -82.75
C ARG A 7 -19.59 7.10 -84.04
N THR A 8 -20.80 6.50 -84.02
CA THR A 8 -22.13 7.15 -84.02
C THR A 8 -23.19 6.10 -83.61
N ALA A 9 -23.84 6.19 -82.44
CA ALA A 9 -25.07 6.92 -82.10
C ALA A 9 -26.37 6.06 -82.18
N GLY A 10 -27.10 5.96 -81.06
CA GLY A 10 -28.47 5.40 -80.99
C GLY A 10 -29.00 5.40 -79.53
N PRO A 11 -30.23 5.86 -79.25
CA PRO A 11 -30.62 6.42 -77.95
C PRO A 11 -31.24 5.40 -76.97
N SER A 12 -31.11 5.67 -75.66
CA SER A 12 -31.74 4.91 -74.59
C SER A 12 -32.67 5.80 -73.75
N ASN A 13 -33.97 5.48 -73.79
CA ASN A 13 -34.95 5.79 -72.75
C ASN A 13 -36.03 4.72 -72.81
N GLN A 14 -36.04 3.79 -71.85
CA GLN A 14 -37.24 3.40 -71.10
C GLN A 14 -36.89 2.44 -69.96
N GLU A 15 -37.51 2.75 -68.85
CA GLU A 15 -37.45 2.16 -67.53
C GLU A 15 -38.01 0.72 -67.51
N SER A 16 -37.35 -0.19 -66.79
CA SER A 16 -37.97 -1.43 -66.33
C SER A 16 -37.26 -1.93 -65.07
N THR A 17 -38.03 -1.88 -64.00
CA THR A 17 -37.82 -2.31 -62.61
C THR A 17 -37.12 -3.66 -62.45
N SER A 18 -36.08 -3.70 -61.59
CA SER A 18 -35.53 -4.96 -61.06
C SER A 18 -36.36 -5.45 -59.86
N PRO A 19 -36.56 -6.77 -59.71
CA PRO A 19 -37.38 -7.33 -58.63
C PRO A 19 -36.63 -7.39 -57.28
N GLU A 20 -37.41 -7.28 -56.21
CA GLU A 20 -37.06 -7.38 -54.79
C GLU A 20 -36.13 -8.55 -54.43
N PRO A 21 -35.21 -8.38 -53.47
CA PRO A 21 -34.57 -9.49 -52.78
C PRO A 21 -35.51 -10.04 -51.69
N GLY A 22 -35.89 -11.31 -51.82
CA GLY A 22 -36.62 -12.04 -50.78
C GLY A 22 -35.83 -12.12 -49.46
N PRO A 23 -36.52 -12.21 -48.31
CA PRO A 23 -35.87 -12.18 -47.00
C PRO A 23 -35.10 -13.47 -46.73
N TYR A 24 -33.86 -13.30 -46.28
CA TYR A 24 -32.98 -14.36 -45.79
C TYR A 24 -33.61 -15.02 -44.56
N GLU A 25 -33.91 -16.32 -44.62
CA GLU A 25 -34.28 -17.09 -43.42
C GLU A 25 -33.01 -17.49 -42.65
N GLU A 26 -32.61 -16.63 -41.71
CA GLU A 26 -31.62 -16.99 -40.72
C GLU A 26 -32.23 -18.00 -39.76
N GLY A 27 -31.70 -19.24 -39.78
CA GLY A 27 -32.19 -20.34 -38.97
C GLY A 27 -32.37 -19.95 -37.51
N LYS A 28 -33.46 -20.46 -36.91
CA LYS A 28 -33.73 -20.44 -35.47
C LYS A 28 -32.45 -20.73 -34.68
N ARG A 29 -31.74 -19.69 -34.26
CA ARG A 29 -30.69 -19.80 -33.26
C ARG A 29 -31.39 -19.99 -31.92
N ALA A 30 -31.66 -21.24 -31.58
CA ALA A 30 -32.02 -21.66 -30.22
C ALA A 30 -30.78 -21.57 -29.30
N GLY A 31 -30.08 -20.43 -29.34
CA GLY A 31 -29.01 -20.09 -28.42
C GLY A 31 -29.59 -19.21 -27.32
N ALA A 32 -29.36 -19.58 -26.06
CA ALA A 32 -29.72 -18.72 -24.94
C ALA A 32 -29.15 -17.32 -25.16
N HIS A 33 -29.98 -16.29 -24.98
CA HIS A 33 -29.59 -14.89 -25.18
C HIS A 33 -28.28 -14.65 -24.42
N PRO A 34 -27.23 -14.03 -25.03
CA PRO A 34 -25.91 -13.93 -24.42
C PRO A 34 -25.95 -13.29 -23.01
N LEU A 35 -26.89 -12.37 -22.80
CA LEU A 35 -27.16 -11.76 -21.50
C LEU A 35 -27.69 -12.75 -20.44
N ALA A 36 -28.56 -13.69 -20.83
CA ALA A 36 -29.09 -14.71 -19.93
C ALA A 36 -28.00 -15.71 -19.48
N VAL A 37 -27.04 -16.00 -20.36
CA VAL A 37 -25.87 -16.83 -20.02
C VAL A 37 -24.99 -16.13 -18.98
N VAL A 38 -24.70 -14.84 -19.17
CA VAL A 38 -23.92 -14.04 -18.22
C VAL A 38 -24.61 -13.98 -16.85
N ILE A 39 -25.92 -13.73 -16.83
CA ILE A 39 -26.70 -13.72 -15.59
C ILE A 39 -26.67 -15.09 -14.89
N GLY A 40 -26.80 -16.18 -15.65
CA GLY A 40 -26.70 -17.54 -15.13
C GLY A 40 -25.34 -17.85 -14.48
N ILE A 41 -24.25 -17.38 -15.08
CA ILE A 41 -22.89 -17.54 -14.54
C ILE A 41 -22.72 -16.75 -13.24
N ILE A 42 -23.20 -15.50 -13.19
CA ILE A 42 -23.12 -14.65 -11.99
C ILE A 42 -23.92 -15.28 -10.85
N PHE A 43 -25.15 -15.72 -11.11
CA PHE A 43 -25.98 -16.37 -10.09
C PHE A 43 -25.40 -17.71 -9.63
N GLY A 44 -24.85 -18.51 -10.55
CA GLY A 44 -24.18 -19.77 -10.23
C GLY A 44 -22.97 -19.57 -9.32
N LEU A 45 -22.11 -18.58 -9.64
CA LEU A 45 -20.94 -18.26 -8.83
C LEU A 45 -21.32 -17.70 -7.45
N TRP A 46 -22.35 -16.85 -7.41
CA TRP A 46 -22.88 -16.29 -6.15
C TRP A 46 -23.46 -17.37 -5.23
N LEU A 47 -24.21 -18.33 -5.79
CA LEU A 47 -24.75 -19.48 -5.03
C LEU A 47 -23.62 -20.38 -4.49
N LEU A 48 -22.52 -20.53 -5.24
CA LEU A 48 -21.36 -21.29 -4.83
C LEU A 48 -20.63 -20.62 -3.66
N MET A 49 -20.49 -19.29 -3.68
CA MET A 49 -20.00 -18.54 -2.51
C MET A 49 -20.90 -18.73 -1.28
N TRP A 50 -22.22 -18.73 -1.45
CA TRP A 50 -23.15 -18.92 -0.32
C TRP A 50 -23.07 -20.33 0.29
N LEU A 51 -22.89 -21.36 -0.55
CA LEU A 51 -22.83 -22.75 -0.09
C LEU A 51 -21.47 -23.13 0.52
N TYR A 52 -20.39 -22.48 0.10
CA TYR A 52 -19.02 -22.81 0.51
C TYR A 52 -18.48 -22.00 1.68
N ILE A 53 -19.30 -21.16 2.34
CA ILE A 53 -18.93 -20.56 3.63
C ILE A 53 -19.37 -21.54 4.73
N PRO A 54 -18.47 -22.42 5.24
CA PRO A 54 -18.78 -23.19 6.42
C PRO A 54 -19.02 -22.22 7.58
N SER A 55 -20.22 -22.32 8.18
CA SER A 55 -20.52 -21.64 9.44
C SER A 55 -19.50 -22.11 10.48
N SER A 56 -18.55 -21.23 10.84
CA SER A 56 -17.44 -21.55 11.74
C SER A 56 -17.93 -21.70 13.18
N LYS A 57 -18.59 -22.81 13.48
CA LYS A 57 -18.79 -23.30 14.85
C LYS A 57 -17.65 -24.26 15.21
N GLN A 58 -16.61 -23.66 15.80
CA GLN A 58 -15.73 -24.16 16.87
C GLN A 58 -15.25 -25.64 16.94
N LYS A 59 -13.92 -25.75 17.22
CA LYS A 59 -13.12 -26.76 18.01
C LYS A 59 -12.30 -27.81 17.21
N PRO A 60 -11.19 -28.36 17.76
CA PRO A 60 -10.59 -28.23 19.12
C PRO A 60 -9.09 -27.86 19.16
N ALA A 61 -8.58 -27.69 20.39
CA ALA A 61 -7.25 -27.25 20.78
C ALA A 61 -6.08 -28.11 20.26
N VAL A 62 -5.04 -27.43 19.76
CA VAL A 62 -3.67 -27.93 19.64
C VAL A 62 -2.79 -27.02 20.51
N ALA A 63 -1.79 -27.62 21.15
CA ALA A 63 -0.96 -27.07 22.22
C ALA A 63 -0.39 -25.66 21.92
N PRO A 64 -0.23 -24.79 22.93
CA PRO A 64 0.22 -23.42 22.71
C PRO A 64 1.73 -23.41 22.44
N GLU A 65 2.11 -23.15 21.19
CA GLU A 65 3.31 -22.35 20.92
C GLU A 65 3.14 -20.98 21.62
N PRO A 66 4.23 -20.36 22.11
CA PRO A 66 4.12 -19.09 22.82
C PRO A 66 3.57 -18.03 21.87
N THR A 67 2.27 -17.75 22.02
CA THR A 67 1.59 -16.64 21.38
C THR A 67 2.41 -15.37 21.64
N PRO A 68 2.80 -14.58 20.62
CA PRO A 68 3.26 -13.23 20.88
C PRO A 68 2.14 -12.55 21.65
N ALA A 69 2.43 -12.12 22.88
CA ALA A 69 1.43 -11.57 23.79
C ALA A 69 0.55 -10.59 23.04
N SER A 70 -0.72 -10.99 22.81
CA SER A 70 -1.74 -10.11 22.31
C SER A 70 -1.73 -8.91 23.23
N VAL A 71 -1.30 -7.76 22.71
CA VAL A 71 -1.45 -6.50 23.42
C VAL A 71 -2.95 -6.40 23.61
N MET A 72 -3.41 -6.61 24.84
CA MET A 72 -4.74 -6.19 25.21
C MET A 72 -4.75 -4.71 24.90
N GLU A 73 -5.35 -4.35 23.76
CA GLU A 73 -5.49 -2.97 23.32
C GLU A 73 -6.28 -2.28 24.42
N GLU A 74 -5.57 -1.53 25.26
CA GLU A 74 -6.20 -0.69 26.25
C GLU A 74 -6.84 0.44 25.44
N PRO A 75 -8.17 0.47 25.28
CA PRO A 75 -8.84 1.35 24.33
C PRO A 75 -8.79 2.83 24.74
N ASP A 76 -8.09 3.16 25.82
CA ASP A 76 -8.12 4.45 26.52
C ASP A 76 -6.71 4.92 26.93
N ALA A 77 -5.67 4.50 26.23
CA ALA A 77 -4.35 5.10 26.44
C ALA A 77 -4.38 6.56 25.97
N ALA A 78 -4.29 7.51 26.91
CA ALA A 78 -4.32 8.94 26.62
C ALA A 78 -3.31 9.31 25.52
N PRO A 79 -3.67 10.19 24.56
CA PRO A 79 -2.80 10.55 23.45
C PRO A 79 -1.43 11.05 23.91
N VAL A 80 -0.37 10.47 23.36
CA VAL A 80 0.99 10.94 23.62
C VAL A 80 1.32 12.14 22.74
N MET A 81 1.78 13.21 23.39
CA MET A 81 2.34 14.37 22.71
C MET A 81 3.76 14.04 22.24
N PHE A 82 4.12 14.50 21.05
CA PHE A 82 5.47 14.34 20.52
C PHE A 82 5.98 15.68 19.99
N THR A 83 7.29 15.75 19.82
CA THR A 83 7.95 16.86 19.13
C THR A 83 8.76 16.31 17.97
N VAL A 84 8.75 17.01 16.83
CA VAL A 84 9.65 16.69 15.72
C VAL A 84 11.03 17.21 16.09
N LYS A 85 12.00 16.31 16.23
CA LYS A 85 13.38 16.67 16.59
C LYS A 85 14.25 16.90 15.36
N THR A 86 14.06 16.08 14.34
CA THR A 86 14.87 16.09 13.12
C THR A 86 14.00 15.70 11.92
N SER A 87 14.27 16.31 10.77
CA SER A 87 13.81 15.88 9.45
C SER A 87 15.00 15.86 8.51
N ILE A 88 15.16 14.79 7.73
CA ILE A 88 16.28 14.54 6.81
C ILE A 88 15.68 14.12 5.47
N PRO A 89 15.29 15.09 4.63
CA PRO A 89 14.62 14.80 3.35
C PRO A 89 15.46 13.93 2.42
N GLU A 90 16.80 14.01 2.49
CA GLU A 90 17.73 13.27 1.63
C GLU A 90 17.61 11.75 1.78
N ILE A 91 17.11 11.28 2.93
CA ILE A 91 16.85 9.87 3.24
C ILE A 91 15.40 9.62 3.66
N ASN A 92 14.49 10.54 3.33
CA ASN A 92 13.06 10.47 3.63
C ASN A 92 12.76 10.21 5.12
N ALA A 93 13.58 10.69 6.05
CA ALA A 93 13.50 10.31 7.45
C ALA A 93 13.06 11.46 8.36
N VAL A 94 12.29 11.12 9.41
CA VAL A 94 11.90 12.02 10.49
C VAL A 94 12.15 11.34 11.83
N GLY A 95 12.76 12.07 12.76
CA GLY A 95 12.89 11.65 14.15
C GLY A 95 11.96 12.46 15.03
N ILE A 96 11.08 11.77 15.76
CA ILE A 96 10.21 12.39 16.76
C ILE A 96 10.57 11.92 18.16
N VAL A 97 10.34 12.81 19.14
CA VAL A 97 10.61 12.54 20.54
C VAL A 97 9.30 12.57 21.32
N VAL A 98 9.07 11.52 22.09
CA VAL A 98 7.98 11.39 23.06
C VAL A 98 8.52 11.47 24.49
N PRO A 99 7.70 11.80 25.49
CA PRO A 99 8.12 11.74 26.89
C PRO A 99 8.64 10.34 27.28
N PRO A 100 9.67 10.24 28.15
CA PRO A 100 10.26 8.95 28.53
C PRO A 100 9.26 8.01 29.22
N GLN A 101 8.28 8.56 29.93
CA GLN A 101 7.20 7.83 30.59
C GLN A 101 6.11 7.31 29.64
N ALA A 102 6.18 7.62 28.33
CA ALA A 102 5.21 7.11 27.37
C ALA A 102 5.20 5.58 27.39
N THR A 103 4.02 4.98 27.56
CA THR A 103 3.85 3.53 27.59
C THR A 103 3.85 2.94 26.18
N GLU A 104 4.09 1.64 26.03
CA GLU A 104 4.00 0.98 24.72
C GLU A 104 2.62 1.16 24.06
N SER A 105 1.53 1.04 24.83
CA SER A 105 0.17 1.30 24.33
C SER A 105 0.02 2.71 23.77
N GLN A 106 0.65 3.71 24.40
CA GLN A 106 0.65 5.08 23.89
C GLN A 106 1.49 5.23 22.60
N ILE A 107 2.61 4.51 22.47
CA ILE A 107 3.39 4.47 21.23
C ILE A 107 2.57 3.82 20.10
N VAL A 108 1.90 2.70 20.37
CA VAL A 108 0.99 2.04 19.41
C VAL A 108 -0.13 3.00 18.99
N GLY A 109 -0.75 3.70 19.94
CA GLY A 109 -1.76 4.72 19.65
C GLY A 109 -1.24 5.86 18.79
N LEU A 110 0.00 6.31 19.02
CA LEU A 110 0.67 7.30 18.18
C LEU A 110 0.91 6.79 16.76
N LEU A 111 1.44 5.58 16.59
CA LEU A 111 1.70 4.96 15.28
C LEU A 111 0.41 4.83 14.46
N LYS A 112 -0.68 4.38 15.09
CA LYS A 112 -2.00 4.33 14.47
C LYS A 112 -2.51 5.71 14.07
N ARG A 113 -2.38 6.71 14.96
CA ARG A 113 -2.78 8.09 14.65
C ARG A 113 -2.00 8.67 13.48
N LEU A 114 -0.71 8.38 13.36
CA LEU A 114 0.10 8.80 12.20
C LEU A 114 -0.39 8.14 10.92
N ARG A 115 -0.71 6.84 10.95
CA ARG A 115 -1.30 6.12 9.82
C ARG A 115 -2.66 6.69 9.44
N ASP A 116 -3.53 6.92 10.40
CA ASP A 116 -4.87 7.47 10.16
C ASP A 116 -4.77 8.88 9.56
N ALA A 117 -3.82 9.70 10.05
CA ALA A 117 -3.52 10.99 9.44
C ALA A 117 -2.99 10.85 8.01
N ARG A 118 -2.16 9.84 7.70
CA ARG A 118 -1.72 9.56 6.31
C ARG A 118 -2.90 9.20 5.42
N LEU A 119 -3.75 8.27 5.87
CA LEU A 119 -4.95 7.82 5.16
C LEU A 119 -5.94 8.97 4.91
N ALA A 120 -6.02 9.92 5.85
CA ALA A 120 -6.85 11.12 5.74
C ALA A 120 -6.18 12.29 4.98
N ASN A 121 -4.95 12.12 4.46
CA ASN A 121 -4.14 13.17 3.85
C ASN A 121 -3.87 14.38 4.78
N GLN A 122 -3.74 14.13 6.07
CA GLN A 122 -3.49 15.11 7.13
C GLN A 122 -2.10 14.97 7.78
N LEU A 123 -1.28 14.02 7.32
CA LEU A 123 0.04 13.78 7.93
C LEU A 123 0.95 15.02 7.89
N SER A 124 0.86 15.84 6.84
CA SER A 124 1.62 17.09 6.71
C SER A 124 1.24 18.16 7.74
N ALA A 125 0.09 18.03 8.42
CA ALA A 125 -0.24 18.87 9.56
C ALA A 125 0.51 18.48 10.84
N MET A 126 1.11 17.28 10.85
CA MET A 126 1.79 16.69 12.01
C MET A 126 3.30 16.57 11.82
N LEU A 127 3.76 16.27 10.60
CA LEU A 127 5.15 16.02 10.27
C LEU A 127 5.60 16.84 9.04
N PRO A 128 6.87 17.29 8.99
CA PRO A 128 7.44 17.85 7.78
C PRO A 128 7.45 16.83 6.63
N ALA A 129 7.23 17.30 5.41
CA ALA A 129 7.31 16.48 4.19
C ALA A 129 8.61 15.68 4.14
N THR A 130 8.51 14.37 3.90
CA THR A 130 9.68 13.48 3.75
C THR A 130 10.06 13.29 2.30
N SER A 131 9.10 13.37 1.39
CA SER A 131 9.30 13.26 -0.06
C SER A 131 8.61 14.44 -0.78
N PRO A 132 9.04 15.69 -0.53
CA PRO A 132 8.35 16.86 -1.05
C PRO A 132 8.29 16.86 -2.58
N GLY A 133 7.09 17.11 -3.13
CA GLY A 133 6.88 17.13 -4.59
C GLY A 133 6.82 15.76 -5.25
N HIS A 134 6.82 14.67 -4.47
CA HIS A 134 6.61 13.33 -5.01
C HIS A 134 5.18 13.18 -5.55
N LYS A 135 5.02 12.45 -6.66
CA LYS A 135 3.73 12.33 -7.38
C LYS A 135 2.62 11.67 -6.56
N LEU A 136 2.99 10.86 -5.57
CA LEU A 136 2.07 10.15 -4.67
C LEU A 136 1.80 10.92 -3.35
N GLY A 137 2.35 12.14 -3.22
CA GLY A 137 2.19 12.99 -2.04
C GLY A 137 3.49 13.25 -1.28
N ASP A 138 3.47 14.24 -0.39
CA ASP A 138 4.65 14.75 0.32
C ASP A 138 5.26 13.78 1.36
N HIS A 139 4.59 12.65 1.59
CA HIS A 139 5.06 11.54 2.43
C HIS A 139 4.94 10.20 1.71
N ALA A 140 5.10 10.19 0.39
CA ALA A 140 5.06 8.98 -0.41
C ALA A 140 6.11 7.94 0.01
N ILE A 141 7.26 8.42 0.48
CA ILE A 141 8.26 7.60 1.15
C ILE A 141 8.57 8.29 2.47
N ALA A 142 8.49 7.56 3.58
CA ALA A 142 8.79 8.10 4.90
C ALA A 142 9.35 7.02 5.83
N ASN A 143 10.39 7.35 6.57
CA ASN A 143 10.86 6.60 7.74
C ASN A 143 10.69 7.47 8.98
N ILE A 144 9.72 7.15 9.82
CA ILE A 144 9.40 7.92 11.03
C ILE A 144 9.87 7.12 12.24
N TYR A 145 10.90 7.62 12.92
CA TYR A 145 11.49 7.01 14.11
C TYR A 145 11.02 7.72 15.37
N ILE A 146 10.58 6.94 16.36
CA ILE A 146 10.07 7.43 17.64
C ILE A 146 11.08 7.10 18.73
N PHE A 147 11.56 8.11 19.44
CA PHE A 147 12.51 7.97 20.55
C PHE A 147 11.97 8.60 21.83
N SER A 148 12.42 8.10 22.97
CA SER A 148 12.25 8.81 24.25
C SER A 148 13.41 9.76 24.53
N ASP A 149 14.63 9.36 24.17
CA ASP A 149 15.81 10.20 24.34
C ASP A 149 16.14 10.96 23.05
N ALA A 150 16.15 12.28 23.18
CA ALA A 150 16.39 13.20 22.07
C ALA A 150 17.80 13.12 21.46
N GLN A 151 18.76 12.44 22.10
CA GLN A 151 20.09 12.23 21.51
C GLN A 151 20.05 11.25 20.33
N TYR A 152 19.15 10.26 20.36
CA TYR A 152 19.00 9.28 19.28
C TYR A 152 18.07 9.76 18.15
N ALA A 153 17.27 10.79 18.40
CA ALA A 153 16.48 11.47 17.38
C ALA A 153 17.28 12.52 16.56
N ARG A 154 18.62 12.47 16.58
CA ARG A 154 19.52 13.39 15.84
C ARG A 154 19.91 12.83 14.47
N PRO A 155 20.36 13.68 13.52
CA PRO A 155 20.72 13.24 12.18
C PRO A 155 21.71 12.09 12.12
N ALA A 156 22.74 12.09 12.99
CA ALA A 156 23.76 11.04 12.99
C ALA A 156 23.19 9.66 13.35
N ALA A 157 22.36 9.57 14.39
CA ALA A 157 21.76 8.31 14.82
C ALA A 157 20.70 7.81 13.82
N ILE A 158 19.83 8.69 13.32
CA ILE A 158 18.84 8.35 12.29
C ILE A 158 19.53 7.91 11.00
N GLY A 159 20.60 8.60 10.60
CA GLY A 159 21.36 8.25 9.41
C GLY A 159 22.04 6.88 9.52
N VAL A 160 22.40 6.43 10.72
CA VAL A 160 22.86 5.06 10.95
C VAL A 160 21.72 4.06 10.77
N LEU A 161 20.57 4.29 11.41
CA LEU A 161 19.40 3.42 11.30
C LEU A 161 18.90 3.28 9.86
N ALA A 162 18.83 4.38 9.12
CA ALA A 162 18.37 4.40 7.74
C ALA A 162 19.31 3.66 6.77
N ARG A 163 20.60 3.52 7.12
CA ARG A 163 21.58 2.77 6.32
C ARG A 163 21.57 1.26 6.62
N GLY A 164 21.04 0.85 7.78
CA GLY A 164 20.98 -0.55 8.20
C GLY A 164 22.29 -1.09 8.80
N ALA A 165 22.21 -2.29 9.39
CA ALA A 165 23.29 -2.93 10.14
C ALA A 165 24.52 -3.28 9.28
N HIS A 166 24.33 -3.44 7.98
CA HIS A 166 25.39 -3.89 7.05
C HIS A 166 26.02 -2.76 6.24
N ALA A 167 25.77 -1.50 6.60
CA ALA A 167 26.42 -0.37 5.97
C ALA A 167 27.95 -0.47 6.17
N PRO A 168 28.78 -0.30 5.11
CA PRO A 168 30.23 -0.40 5.22
C PRO A 168 30.78 0.59 6.24
N GLY A 169 31.25 0.09 7.40
CA GLY A 169 31.66 0.92 8.53
C GLY A 169 32.88 1.81 8.25
N GLU A 170 33.76 1.40 7.33
CA GLU A 170 34.96 2.18 6.97
C GLU A 170 34.65 3.42 6.13
N LEU A 171 33.52 3.43 5.41
CA LEU A 171 33.13 4.56 4.56
C LEU A 171 32.45 5.69 5.33
N TYR A 172 31.99 5.40 6.56
CA TYR A 172 31.19 6.33 7.34
C TYR A 172 31.43 6.15 8.85
N PRO A 173 32.41 6.86 9.44
CA PRO A 173 32.62 6.82 10.88
C PRO A 173 31.33 7.16 11.63
N GLN A 174 30.88 6.24 12.48
CA GLN A 174 29.60 6.37 13.17
C GLN A 174 29.79 6.98 14.56
N ALA A 175 29.11 8.10 14.81
CA ALA A 175 29.10 8.71 16.15
C ALA A 175 28.32 7.88 17.17
N VAL A 176 27.36 7.07 16.69
CA VAL A 176 26.55 6.15 17.49
C VAL A 176 26.54 4.80 16.76
N PRO A 177 26.92 3.68 17.40
CA PRO A 177 26.82 2.36 16.79
C PRO A 177 25.39 2.00 16.42
N PHE A 178 25.20 1.24 15.34
CA PHE A 178 23.88 0.85 14.86
C PHE A 178 23.05 0.14 15.93
N GLU A 179 23.64 -0.85 16.60
CA GLU A 179 22.97 -1.65 17.64
C GLU A 179 22.53 -0.77 18.81
N THR A 180 23.33 0.25 19.14
CA THR A 180 23.00 1.21 20.21
C THR A 180 21.82 2.10 19.80
N ALA A 181 21.83 2.64 18.57
CA ALA A 181 20.72 3.47 18.09
C ALA A 181 19.43 2.65 17.93
N MET A 182 19.54 1.40 17.49
CA MET A 182 18.41 0.50 17.24
C MET A 182 17.64 0.17 18.52
N GLU A 183 18.33 -0.12 19.61
CA GLU A 183 17.69 -0.46 20.90
C GLU A 183 16.90 0.71 21.50
N GLU A 184 17.20 1.94 21.08
CA GLU A 184 16.56 3.16 21.60
C GLU A 184 15.30 3.56 20.83
N VAL A 185 15.04 2.90 19.69
CA VAL A 185 13.81 3.11 18.93
C VAL A 185 12.63 2.55 19.73
N ARG A 186 11.71 3.42 20.12
CA ARG A 186 10.45 3.05 20.80
C ARG A 186 9.40 2.55 19.81
N GLY A 187 9.40 3.09 18.61
CA GLY A 187 8.56 2.65 17.51
C GLY A 187 9.04 3.21 16.18
N HIS A 188 8.66 2.53 15.10
CA HIS A 188 9.02 2.89 13.73
C HIS A 188 7.79 2.79 12.85
N TYR A 189 7.59 3.79 12.00
CA TYR A 189 6.53 3.79 10.99
C TYR A 189 7.16 4.10 9.64
N ARG A 190 7.04 3.14 8.73
CA ARG A 190 7.50 3.22 7.35
C ARG A 190 6.29 3.42 6.44
N ILE A 191 6.41 4.40 5.56
CA ILE A 191 5.52 4.62 4.43
C ILE A 191 6.32 4.38 3.16
N ASP A 192 5.78 3.56 2.25
CA ASP A 192 6.30 3.40 0.91
C ASP A 192 5.13 3.19 -0.06
N LEU A 193 4.60 4.28 -0.60
CA LEU A 193 3.46 4.23 -1.52
C LEU A 193 3.80 3.61 -2.88
N ASN A 194 5.08 3.30 -3.15
CA ASN A 194 5.46 2.52 -4.32
C ASN A 194 5.28 1.01 -4.07
N ASP A 195 5.29 0.57 -2.80
CA ASP A 195 4.89 -0.79 -2.42
C ASP A 195 3.36 -0.86 -2.27
N THR A 196 2.69 -1.27 -3.33
CA THR A 196 1.22 -1.40 -3.32
C THR A 196 0.71 -2.55 -2.44
N GLY A 197 1.58 -3.48 -2.03
CA GLY A 197 1.22 -4.60 -1.16
C GLY A 197 1.21 -4.21 0.32
N HIS A 198 2.25 -3.49 0.74
CA HIS A 198 2.45 -3.08 2.14
C HIS A 198 2.89 -1.61 2.26
N PRO A 199 2.04 -0.65 1.84
CA PRO A 199 2.43 0.77 1.77
C PRO A 199 2.64 1.42 3.14
N ASP A 200 2.11 0.80 4.19
CA ASP A 200 2.16 1.27 5.57
C ASP A 200 2.63 0.11 6.45
N GLN A 201 3.78 0.25 7.10
CA GLN A 201 4.33 -0.75 8.02
C GLN A 201 4.74 -0.10 9.33
N ALA A 202 4.38 -0.68 10.47
CA ALA A 202 4.79 -0.15 11.76
C ALA A 202 5.17 -1.23 12.76
N SER A 203 6.07 -0.87 13.67
CA SER A 203 6.52 -1.72 14.77
C SER A 203 6.72 -0.94 16.07
N LEU A 204 6.57 -1.65 17.19
CA LEU A 204 7.34 -1.30 18.39
C LEU A 204 8.78 -1.75 18.17
N GLY A 205 9.74 -1.00 18.71
CA GLY A 205 11.15 -1.26 18.38
C GLY A 205 11.47 -0.97 16.90
N PHE A 206 12.60 -1.51 16.44
CA PHE A 206 13.07 -1.36 15.06
C PHE A 206 13.57 -2.70 14.51
N ALA A 207 13.34 -2.92 13.22
CA ALA A 207 14.00 -3.95 12.45
C ALA A 207 14.51 -3.33 11.15
N ASP A 208 15.72 -3.71 10.75
CA ASP A 208 16.21 -3.37 9.42
C ASP A 208 15.79 -4.43 8.37
N GLU A 209 16.03 -4.11 7.11
CA GLU A 209 15.66 -4.98 5.99
C GLU A 209 16.48 -6.29 5.94
N SER A 210 17.57 -6.39 6.69
CA SER A 210 18.39 -7.61 6.79
C SER A 210 17.86 -8.61 7.83
N GLY A 211 16.89 -8.19 8.65
CA GLY A 211 16.33 -8.97 9.74
C GLY A 211 17.01 -8.76 11.09
N VAL A 212 17.94 -7.81 11.19
CA VAL A 212 18.49 -7.37 12.48
C VAL A 212 17.46 -6.47 13.16
N HIS A 213 17.10 -6.79 14.40
CA HIS A 213 16.03 -6.10 15.10
C HIS A 213 16.37 -5.85 16.58
N SER A 214 15.72 -4.82 17.15
CA SER A 214 15.82 -4.51 18.58
C SER A 214 15.19 -5.61 19.43
N LYS A 215 15.54 -5.67 20.71
CA LYS A 215 14.91 -6.62 21.67
C LYS A 215 13.41 -6.41 21.84
N THR A 216 12.97 -5.16 21.67
CA THR A 216 11.57 -4.74 21.81
C THR A 216 10.78 -4.87 20.51
N PHE A 217 11.40 -5.37 19.44
CA PHE A 217 10.78 -5.41 18.13
C PHE A 217 9.49 -6.24 18.13
N ARG A 218 8.42 -5.62 17.64
CA ARG A 218 7.14 -6.27 17.39
C ARG A 218 6.40 -5.56 16.27
N GLN A 219 6.17 -6.27 15.17
CA GLN A 219 5.34 -5.78 14.06
C GLN A 219 3.91 -5.51 14.55
N LEU A 220 3.30 -4.43 14.05
CA LEU A 220 1.93 -4.04 14.35
C LEU A 220 1.02 -4.19 13.13
N PHE A 221 1.42 -3.62 12.00
CA PHE A 221 0.73 -3.67 10.71
C PHE A 221 1.72 -3.51 9.57
#